data_AF-A0A970ABK0-F1
#
_entry.id   AF-A0A970ABK0-F1
#
_cell.length_a   1.000
_cell.length_b   1.000
_cell.length_c   1.000
_cell.angle_alpha   90.00
_cell.angle_beta   90.00
_cell.angle_gamma   90.00
#
_symmetry.space_group_name_H-M   'P 1'
#
loop_
_entity.id
_entity.type
_entity.pdbx_description
1 polymer ?
#
loop_
_entity_poly.entity_id
_entity_poly.type
_entity_poly.pdbx_seq_one_letter_code
_entity_poly.pdbx_strand_id
1 'polypeptide(L)'
;MKVDRTSISPVGSVQAANRVSQIYRNNQNNSKDKLAVSENAQIFQKLIQKAKALPDIREDKVKAVSEQIAHGEFKLDAASIAASMLSWEKDGR
;
A
#
# COMPACT_ATOMS: atom_id res chain seq x y z
N MET A 1 -20.61 19.91 72.22
CA MET A 1 -19.77 20.42 71.10
C MET A 1 -20.68 21.08 70.09
N LYS A 2 -20.53 22.40 69.90
CA LYS A 2 -20.99 23.19 68.75
C LYS A 2 -20.45 24.61 68.98
N VAL A 3 -19.41 24.98 68.24
CA VAL A 3 -18.81 26.32 68.27
C VAL A 3 -19.20 26.97 66.96
N ASP A 4 -20.12 27.92 67.02
CA ASP A 4 -20.55 28.68 65.84
C ASP A 4 -19.43 29.66 65.47
N ARG A 5 -18.74 29.35 64.37
CA ARG A 5 -17.67 30.18 63.82
C ARG A 5 -18.29 31.28 62.97
N THR A 6 -18.46 32.46 63.56
CA THR A 6 -18.72 33.70 62.83
C THR A 6 -17.69 33.89 61.72
N SER A 7 -18.14 33.89 60.46
CA SER A 7 -17.31 34.01 59.27
C SER A 7 -16.81 35.45 59.10
N ILE A 8 -15.51 35.68 59.32
CA ILE A 8 -14.86 36.95 58.99
C ILE A 8 -14.35 36.82 57.54
N SER A 9 -14.87 37.64 56.64
CA SER A 9 -14.40 37.73 55.25
C SER A 9 -13.04 38.44 55.18
N PRO A 10 -12.01 37.85 54.54
CA PRO A 10 -10.77 38.57 54.32
C PRO A 10 -10.95 39.64 53.22
N VAL A 11 -10.82 40.89 53.64
CA VAL A 11 -10.56 42.07 52.81
C VAL A 11 -9.09 42.05 52.38
N GLY A 12 -8.82 42.20 51.08
CA GLY A 12 -7.45 42.33 50.59
C GLY A 12 -7.35 42.20 49.07
N SER A 13 -7.63 43.29 48.36
CA SER A 13 -7.35 43.43 46.94
C SER A 13 -5.85 43.36 46.68
N VAL A 14 -5.40 42.37 45.91
CA VAL A 14 -4.08 42.42 45.26
C VAL A 14 -4.27 42.08 43.79
N GLN A 15 -4.21 43.11 42.95
CA GLN A 15 -4.20 43.00 41.50
C GLN A 15 -2.84 42.46 41.08
N ALA A 16 -2.79 41.22 40.58
CA ALA A 16 -1.61 40.69 39.93
C ALA A 16 -1.58 41.21 38.48
N ALA A 17 -0.92 42.36 38.28
CA ALA A 17 -0.56 42.83 36.96
C ALA A 17 0.62 42.00 36.39
N ASN A 18 0.55 41.79 35.07
CA ASN A 18 1.57 41.22 34.18
C ASN A 18 1.93 39.74 34.34
N ARG A 19 1.54 38.95 33.33
CA ARG A 19 2.48 38.05 32.63
C ARG A 19 1.96 37.67 31.24
N VAL A 20 2.65 38.24 30.25
CA VAL A 20 2.96 37.68 28.92
C VAL A 20 1.77 37.46 28.01
N SER A 21 1.64 38.36 27.04
CA SER A 21 0.88 38.17 25.80
C SER A 21 1.06 36.75 25.28
N GLN A 22 -0.06 36.04 25.10
CA GLN A 22 -0.08 34.77 24.40
C GLN A 22 0.47 35.01 22.99
N ILE A 23 1.76 34.71 22.82
CA ILE A 23 2.38 34.57 21.51
C ILE A 23 1.59 33.44 20.86
N TYR A 24 0.68 33.81 19.96
CA TYR A 24 0.14 32.91 18.96
C TYR A 24 1.35 32.30 18.25
N ARG A 25 1.79 31.14 18.71
CA ARG A 25 2.70 30.29 17.95
C ARG A 25 1.88 29.80 16.77
N ASN A 26 1.85 30.61 15.73
CA ASN A 26 1.40 30.20 14.42
C ASN A 26 2.49 29.25 13.90
N ASN A 27 2.50 28.03 14.42
CA ASN A 27 3.38 26.97 13.99
C ASN A 27 2.79 26.40 12.69
N GLN A 28 2.73 27.25 11.66
CA GLN A 28 2.34 26.90 10.29
C GLN A 28 3.55 26.29 9.56
N ASN A 29 4.25 25.37 10.22
CA ASN A 29 5.24 24.51 9.59
C ASN A 29 4.83 23.06 9.83
N ASN A 30 3.57 22.75 9.54
CA ASN A 30 3.12 21.38 9.31
C ASN A 30 3.52 20.98 7.89
N SER A 31 4.82 21.04 7.60
CA SER A 31 5.40 20.46 6.39
C SER A 31 5.27 18.95 6.53
N LYS A 32 4.10 18.42 6.17
CA LYS A 32 3.86 16.98 6.06
C LYS A 32 4.99 16.40 5.20
N ASP A 33 5.64 15.36 5.68
CA ASP A 33 6.65 14.63 4.91
C ASP A 33 6.08 14.29 3.54
N LYS A 34 6.71 14.80 2.49
CA LYS A 34 6.31 14.55 1.11
C LYS A 34 7.10 13.36 0.60
N LEU A 35 6.42 12.22 0.44
CA LEU A 35 6.97 11.07 -0.27
C LEU A 35 6.87 11.33 -1.77
N ALA A 36 8.00 11.69 -2.39
CA ALA A 36 8.09 11.84 -3.84
C ALA A 36 8.52 10.49 -4.46
N VAL A 37 7.63 9.87 -5.23
CA VAL A 37 7.96 8.66 -6.00
C VAL A 37 8.72 9.09 -7.26
N SER A 38 9.91 8.53 -7.48
CA SER A 38 10.70 8.74 -8.69
C SER A 38 9.86 8.50 -9.95
N GLU A 39 10.02 9.35 -10.96
CA GLU A 39 9.28 9.25 -12.24
C GLU A 39 9.41 7.85 -12.86
N ASN A 40 10.60 7.27 -12.82
CA ASN A 40 10.87 5.91 -13.30
C ASN A 40 10.06 4.85 -12.55
N ALA A 41 9.91 5.00 -11.22
CA ALA A 41 9.14 4.06 -10.42
C ALA A 41 7.63 4.17 -10.72
N GLN A 42 7.12 5.37 -11.01
CA GLN A 42 5.74 5.57 -11.44
C GLN A 42 5.48 4.91 -12.80
N ILE A 43 6.42 5.02 -13.74
CA ILE A 43 6.33 4.37 -15.06
C ILE A 43 6.34 2.85 -14.90
N PHE A 44 7.29 2.32 -14.12
CA PHE A 44 7.40 0.88 -13.89
C PHE A 44 6.14 0.30 -13.24
N GLN A 45 5.57 0.99 -12.25
CA GLN A 45 4.32 0.57 -11.62
C GLN A 45 3.16 0.52 -12.61
N LYS A 46 3.04 1.51 -13.51
CA LYS A 46 2.02 1.51 -14.57
C LYS A 46 2.21 0.35 -15.54
N LEU A 47 3.46 0.01 -15.88
CA LEU A 47 3.77 -1.13 -16.76
C LEU A 47 3.40 -2.46 -16.10
N ILE A 48 3.71 -2.65 -14.81
CA ILE A 48 3.30 -3.85 -14.06
C ILE A 48 1.78 -3.96 -14.00
N GLN A 49 1.08 -2.85 -13.72
CA GLN A 49 -0.38 -2.86 -13.66
C GLN A 49 -0.99 -3.22 -15.02
N LYS A 50 -0.46 -2.67 -16.11
CA LYS A 50 -0.89 -3.05 -17.46
C LYS A 50 -0.57 -4.50 -17.78
N ALA A 51 0.61 -4.99 -17.39
CA ALA A 51 0.99 -6.38 -17.58
C ALA A 51 0.07 -7.36 -16.83
N LYS A 52 -0.35 -7.02 -15.61
CA LYS A 52 -1.31 -7.79 -14.82
C LYS A 52 -2.75 -7.70 -15.35
N ALA A 53 -3.09 -6.60 -16.01
CA ALA A 53 -4.41 -6.37 -16.59
C ALA A 53 -4.55 -6.97 -18.00
N LEU A 54 -3.44 -7.39 -18.62
CA LEU A 54 -3.51 -8.21 -19.81
C LEU A 54 -4.18 -9.54 -19.42
N PRO A 55 -5.19 -10.00 -20.17
CA PRO A 55 -5.73 -11.34 -19.97
C PRO A 55 -4.57 -12.31 -20.03
N ASP A 56 -4.57 -13.31 -19.15
CA ASP A 56 -3.52 -14.33 -19.16
C ASP A 56 -3.49 -14.92 -20.57
N ILE A 57 -2.39 -14.68 -21.29
CA ILE A 57 -2.28 -14.75 -22.77
C ILE A 57 -2.58 -16.17 -23.29
N ARG A 58 -2.83 -17.11 -22.39
CA ARG A 58 -3.07 -18.51 -22.68
C ARG A 58 -4.45 -19.00 -22.28
N GLU A 59 -5.37 -18.20 -21.76
CA GLU A 59 -6.72 -18.70 -21.44
C GLU A 59 -7.39 -19.36 -22.66
N ASP A 60 -7.34 -18.71 -23.82
CA ASP A 60 -7.91 -19.26 -25.06
C ASP A 60 -7.22 -20.56 -25.49
N LYS A 61 -5.88 -20.61 -25.36
CA LYS A 61 -5.08 -21.82 -25.69
C LYS A 61 -5.36 -22.96 -24.71
N VAL A 62 -5.47 -22.65 -23.42
CA VAL A 62 -5.75 -23.63 -22.37
C VAL A 62 -7.16 -24.18 -22.54
N LYS A 63 -8.15 -23.34 -22.84
CA LYS A 63 -9.52 -23.78 -23.15
C LYS A 63 -9.55 -24.69 -24.36
N ALA A 64 -8.94 -24.29 -25.48
CA ALA A 64 -8.90 -25.11 -26.68
C ALA A 64 -8.25 -26.49 -26.45
N VAL A 65 -7.13 -26.55 -25.72
CA VAL A 65 -6.49 -27.82 -25.35
C VAL A 65 -7.37 -28.64 -24.40
N SER A 66 -8.02 -27.99 -23.43
CA SER A 66 -8.92 -28.66 -22.48
C SER A 66 -10.13 -29.28 -23.18
N GLU A 67 -10.69 -28.59 -24.16
CA GLU A 67 -11.78 -29.09 -25.01
C GLU A 67 -11.32 -30.29 -25.85
N GLN A 68 -10.14 -30.22 -26.49
CA GLN A 68 -9.57 -31.36 -27.23
C GLN A 68 -9.35 -32.59 -26.35
N ILE A 69 -8.93 -32.39 -25.09
CA ILE A 69 -8.81 -33.47 -24.10
C ILE A 69 -10.18 -34.05 -23.75
N ALA A 70 -11.18 -33.20 -23.49
CA ALA A 70 -12.54 -33.63 -23.15
C ALA A 70 -13.22 -34.42 -24.29
N HIS A 71 -12.99 -34.03 -25.54
CA HIS A 71 -13.48 -34.72 -26.72
C HIS A 71 -12.67 -35.97 -27.10
N GLY A 72 -11.54 -36.22 -26.43
CA GLY A 72 -10.66 -37.37 -26.72
C GLY A 72 -9.85 -37.23 -28.02
N GLU A 73 -9.82 -36.04 -28.62
CA GLU A 73 -9.11 -35.75 -29.87
C GLU A 73 -7.68 -35.23 -29.64
N PHE A 74 -7.29 -35.06 -28.38
CA PHE A 74 -5.93 -34.65 -28.03
C PHE A 74 -4.90 -35.70 -28.44
N LYS A 75 -4.19 -35.43 -29.53
CA LYS A 75 -3.09 -36.28 -30.02
C LYS A 75 -1.77 -35.74 -29.52
N LEU A 76 -1.09 -36.54 -28.69
CA LEU A 76 0.23 -36.22 -28.17
C LEU A 76 1.30 -37.00 -28.95
N ASP A 77 2.23 -36.28 -29.56
CA ASP A 77 3.37 -36.89 -30.24
C ASP A 77 4.51 -37.16 -29.26
N ALA A 78 4.86 -38.43 -29.08
CA ALA A 78 5.92 -38.85 -28.17
C ALA A 78 7.31 -38.32 -28.57
N ALA A 79 7.56 -38.14 -29.87
CA ALA A 79 8.83 -37.58 -30.36
C ALA A 79 8.98 -36.11 -29.95
N SER A 80 7.91 -35.32 -30.04
CA SER A 80 7.87 -33.93 -29.58
C SER A 80 8.16 -33.78 -28.08
N ILE A 81 7.68 -34.71 -27.23
CA ILE A 81 7.98 -34.71 -25.79
C ILE A 81 9.48 -34.92 -25.57
N ALA A 82 10.05 -35.96 -26.19
CA ALA A 82 11.47 -36.30 -26.04
C ALA A 82 12.36 -35.13 -26.50
N ALA A 83 12.03 -34.53 -27.65
CA ALA A 83 12.73 -33.35 -28.15
C ALA A 83 12.67 -32.16 -27.17
N SER A 84 11.52 -31.92 -26.54
CA SER A 84 11.35 -30.84 -25.56
C SER A 84 12.14 -31.09 -24.26
N MET A 85 12.21 -32.35 -23.82
CA MET A 85 13.03 -32.74 -22.67
C MET A 85 14.53 -32.55 -22.96
N LEU A 86 14.97 -32.92 -24.16
CA LEU A 86 16.36 -32.76 -24.60
C LEU A 86 16.74 -31.30 -24.89
N SER A 87 15.81 -30.49 -25.40
CA SER A 87 16.06 -29.06 -25.66
C SER A 87 16.16 -28.27 -24.36
N TRP A 88 15.36 -28.61 -23.34
CA TRP A 88 15.45 -27.98 -22.02
C TRP A 88 16.83 -28.17 -21.37
N GLU A 89 17.45 -29.32 -21.59
CA GLU A 89 18.83 -29.61 -21.14
C GLU A 89 19.86 -28.76 -21.89
N LYS A 90 19.65 -28.52 -23.19
CA LYS A 90 20.59 -27.76 -24.04
C LYS A 90 20.47 -26.24 -23.92
N ASP A 91 19.29 -25.73 -23.59
CA ASP A 91 19.04 -24.30 -23.39
C ASP A 91 19.19 -23.86 -21.92
N GLY A 92 19.60 -24.78 -21.05
CA GLY A 92 19.95 -24.48 -19.67
C GLY A 92 21.26 -23.70 -19.57
N ARG A 93 21.24 -22.68 -18.71
CA ARG A 93 22.35 -22.16 -17.88
C ARG A 93 23.73 -22.77 -18.11
#